data_AF-A0A3D3AZ57-F1
#
_entry.id   AF-A0A3D3AZ57-F1
#
_cell.length_a   1.000
_cell.length_b   1.000
_cell.length_c   1.000
_cell.angle_alpha   90.00
_cell.angle_beta   90.00
_cell.angle_gamma   90.00
#
_symmetry.space_group_name_H-M   'P 1'
#
loop_
_entity.id
_entity.type
_entity.pdbx_description
1 polymer ?
#
loop_
_entity_poly.entity_id
_entity_poly.type
_entity_poly.pdbx_seq_one_letter_code
_entity_poly.pdbx_strand_id
1 'polypeptide(L)' 'MRTNPRECREHAQRCRQLALRAPSAQAEVSYLDTARAWEQLAAEIEGAQAFVKTMAQIGVRSEPEAA' A
#
# COMPACT_ATOMS: atom_id res chain seq x y z
N MET A 1 9.76 -9.97 5.35
CA MET A 1 9.74 -9.05 4.19
C MET A 1 9.07 -7.76 4.62
N ARG A 2 9.70 -6.58 4.45
CA ARG A 2 9.05 -5.29 4.64
C ARG A 2 8.42 -4.88 3.32
N THR A 3 7.14 -5.10 3.15
CA THR A 3 6.40 -4.62 1.99
C THR A 3 6.27 -3.10 2.09
N ASN A 4 6.78 -2.34 1.12
CA ASN A 4 6.61 -0.89 1.07
C ASN A 4 5.52 -0.50 0.05
N PRO A 5 4.80 0.63 0.25
CA PRO A 5 3.70 1.02 -0.64
C PRO A 5 4.12 1.17 -2.11
N ARG A 6 5.36 1.60 -2.35
CA ARG A 6 5.92 1.76 -3.69
C ARG A 6 6.02 0.41 -4.41
N GLU A 7 6.60 -0.60 -3.77
CA GLU A 7 6.70 -1.96 -4.31
C GLU A 7 5.31 -2.53 -4.62
N CYS A 8 4.33 -2.33 -3.73
CA CYS A 8 2.94 -2.72 -4.00
C CYS A 8 2.42 -2.08 -5.30
N ARG A 9 2.62 -0.76 -5.48
CA ARG A 9 2.21 -0.06 -6.72
C ARG A 9 2.95 -0.58 -7.96
N GLU A 10 4.23 -0.92 -7.85
CA GLU A 10 5.00 -1.53 -8.94
C GLU A 10 4.46 -2.93 -9.29
N HIS A 11 4.07 -3.74 -8.30
CA HIS A 11 3.39 -5.02 -8.53
C HIS A 11 2.03 -4.85 -9.20
N ALA A 12 1.22 -3.87 -8.77
CA ALA A 12 -0.04 -3.57 -9.42
C ALA A 12 0.13 -3.21 -10.91
N GLN A 13 1.13 -2.38 -11.24
CA GLN A 13 1.44 -2.04 -12.62
C GLN A 13 1.87 -3.24 -13.45
N ARG A 14 2.72 -4.13 -12.89
CA ARG A 14 3.10 -5.38 -13.57
C ARG A 14 1.88 -6.25 -13.85
N CYS A 15 0.99 -6.41 -12.89
CA CYS A 15 -0.25 -7.15 -13.07
C CYS A 15 -1.13 -6.54 -14.19
N ARG A 16 -1.26 -5.21 -14.27
CA ARG A 16 -1.97 -4.55 -15.38
C ARG A 16 -1.31 -4.80 -16.74
N GLN A 17 0.02 -4.81 -16.82
CA GLN A 17 0.74 -5.15 -18.05
C GLN A 17 0.54 -6.61 -18.47
N LEU A 18 0.45 -7.53 -17.50
CA LEU A 18 0.13 -8.94 -17.75
C LEU A 18 -1.32 -9.11 -18.22
N ALA A 19 -2.26 -8.35 -17.66
CA ALA A 19 -3.66 -8.36 -18.08
C ALA A 19 -3.79 -8.01 -19.58
N LEU A 20 -3.07 -6.98 -20.05
CA LEU A 20 -3.04 -6.59 -21.47
C LEU A 20 -2.53 -7.69 -22.42
N ARG A 21 -1.75 -8.64 -21.90
CA ARG A 21 -1.14 -9.74 -22.67
C ARG A 21 -1.75 -11.09 -22.32
N ALA A 22 -2.87 -11.10 -21.57
CA ALA A 22 -3.46 -12.32 -21.06
C ALA A 22 -4.04 -13.16 -22.22
N PRO A 23 -3.84 -14.50 -22.20
CA PRO A 23 -4.33 -15.37 -23.25
C PRO A 23 -5.86 -15.63 -23.18
N SER A 24 -6.52 -15.17 -22.12
CA SER A 24 -7.96 -15.33 -21.92
C SER A 24 -8.53 -14.21 -21.05
N ALA A 25 -9.83 -13.93 -21.22
CA ALA A 25 -10.55 -12.98 -20.39
C ALA A 25 -10.49 -13.34 -18.90
N GLN A 26 -10.54 -14.63 -18.56
CA GLN A 26 -10.41 -15.07 -17.17
C GLN A 26 -9.02 -14.72 -16.59
N ALA A 27 -7.95 -14.92 -17.36
CA ALA A 27 -6.60 -14.56 -16.93
C ALA A 27 -6.45 -13.03 -16.81
N GLU A 28 -7.02 -12.26 -17.73
CA GLU A 28 -7.06 -10.80 -17.66
C GLU A 28 -7.71 -10.33 -16.36
N VAL A 29 -8.91 -10.83 -16.04
CA VAL A 29 -9.64 -10.50 -14.82
C VAL A 29 -8.82 -10.86 -13.58
N SER A 30 -8.23 -12.06 -13.52
CA SER A 30 -7.40 -12.47 -12.38
C SER A 30 -6.20 -11.53 -12.16
N TYR A 31 -5.55 -11.08 -13.24
CA TYR A 31 -4.46 -10.10 -13.13
C TYR A 31 -4.96 -8.73 -12.68
N LEU A 32 -6.11 -8.26 -13.17
CA LEU A 32 -6.69 -6.99 -12.75
C LEU A 32 -7.12 -7.01 -11.28
N ASP A 33 -7.70 -8.11 -10.80
CA ASP A 33 -8.07 -8.28 -9.40
C ASP A 33 -6.84 -8.29 -8.49
N THR A 34 -5.77 -8.98 -8.93
CA THR A 34 -4.48 -8.96 -8.23
C THR A 34 -3.89 -7.56 -8.19
N ALA A 35 -3.99 -6.79 -9.28
CA ALA A 35 -3.54 -5.40 -9.30
C ALA A 35 -4.30 -4.53 -8.29
N ARG A 36 -5.62 -4.67 -8.19
CA ARG A 36 -6.45 -3.96 -7.21
C ARG A 36 -6.05 -4.30 -5.78
N ALA A 37 -5.79 -5.59 -5.50
CA ALA A 37 -5.35 -6.02 -4.17
C ALA A 37 -4.02 -5.37 -3.77
N TRP A 38 -3.06 -5.26 -4.70
CA TRP A 38 -1.80 -4.56 -4.45
C TRP A 38 -2.00 -3.07 -4.19
N GLU A 39 -2.88 -2.39 -4.92
CA GLU A 39 -3.18 -0.98 -4.70
C GLU A 39 -3.84 -0.73 -3.34
N GLN A 40 -4.79 -1.60 -2.97
CA GLN A 40 -5.42 -1.57 -1.66
C GLN A 40 -4.40 -1.74 -0.53
N LEU A 41 -3.51 -2.73 -0.66
CA LEU A 41 -2.45 -2.95 0.32
C LEU A 41 -1.51 -1.74 0.45
N ALA A 42 -1.18 -1.07 -0.67
CA ALA A 42 -0.36 0.14 -0.64
C ALA A 42 -1.03 1.24 0.20
N ALA A 43 -2.33 1.47 -0.03
CA ALA A 43 -3.11 2.47 0.70
C ALA A 43 -3.23 2.14 2.20
N GLU A 44 -3.42 0.86 2.54
CA GLU A 44 -3.47 0.41 3.93
C GLU A 44 -2.14 0.64 4.66
N ILE A 45 -1.02 0.33 4.01
CA ILE A 45 0.32 0.59 4.58
C ILE A 45 0.55 2.10 4.76
N GLU A 46 0.21 2.92 3.77
CA GLU A 46 0.31 4.38 3.85
C GLU A 46 -0.53 4.93 5.02
N GLY A 47 -1.77 4.44 5.17
CA GLY A 47 -2.66 4.79 6.27
C GLY A 47 -2.09 4.40 7.64
N ALA A 48 -1.58 3.17 7.77
CA ALA A 48 -0.95 2.70 9.01
C ALA A 48 0.31 3.51 9.36
N GLN A 49 1.15 3.83 8.37
CA GLN A 49 2.34 4.66 8.56
C GLN A 49 1.97 6.08 9.01
N ALA A 50 0.95 6.69 8.40
CA ALA A 50 0.45 7.99 8.79
C ALA A 50 -0.09 7.97 10.24
N PHE A 51 -0.89 6.95 10.59
CA PHE A 51 -1.41 6.78 11.94
C PHE A 51 -0.29 6.68 12.98
N VAL A 52 0.70 5.80 12.75
CA VAL A 52 1.86 5.65 13.66
C VAL A 52 2.63 6.95 13.80
N LYS A 53 2.85 7.69 12.70
CA LYS A 53 3.52 8.99 12.72
C LYS A 53 2.75 10.02 13.55
N THR A 54 1.43 10.10 13.40
CA THR A 54 0.58 11.00 14.18
C THR A 54 0.60 10.64 15.66
N MET A 55 0.47 9.36 16.01
CA MET A 55 0.53 8.90 17.40
C MET A 55 1.87 9.23 18.06
N ALA A 56 2.99 9.06 17.34
CA ALA A 56 4.31 9.44 17.83
C ALA A 56 4.41 10.96 18.11
N GLN A 57 3.84 11.80 17.24
CA GLN A 57 3.83 13.25 17.42
C GLN A 57 2.97 13.70 18.61
N ILE A 58 1.86 13.02 18.88
CA ILE A 58 1.00 13.29 20.04
C ILE A 58 1.72 12.89 21.34
N GLY A 59 2.36 11.72 21.37
CA GLY A 59 3.11 11.25 22.54
C GLY A 59 4.28 12.16 22.92
N VAL A 60 4.94 12.79 21.94
CA VAL A 60 6.04 13.74 22.15
C VAL A 60 5.56 15.09 22.72
N ARG A 61 4.26 15.41 22.67
CA ARG A 61 3.72 16.72 23.07
C ARG A 61 3.30 16.83 24.55
N SER A 62 3.59 15.82 25.38
CA SER A 62 3.04 15.67 26.74
C SER A 62 4.01 16.01 27.89
N GLU A 63 5.05 16.81 27.67
CA GLU A 63 5.87 17.38 28.76
C GLU A 63 6.10 18.88 28.51
N PRO A 64 5.40 19.78 29.22
CA PRO A 64 5.98 21.03 29.64
C PRO A 64 6.79 20.76 30.92
N GLU A 65 8.12 20.86 30.81
CA GLU A 65 9.02 20.95 31.96
C GLU A 65 8.60 22.15 32.82
N ALA A 66 7.99 21.87 33.96
CA ALA A 66 7.77 22.82 35.02
C ALA A 66 8.90 22.66 36.04
N ALA A 67 9.87 23.57 36.03
CA ALA A 67 10.68 23.96 37.17
C ALA A 67 11.43 25.27 36.88
#